data_AF-A0A3B8R0F7-F1
#
_entry.id   AF-A0A3B8R0F7-F1
#
_cell.length_a   1.000
_cell.length_b   1.000
_cell.length_c   1.000
_cell.angle_alpha   90.00
_cell.angle_beta   90.00
_cell.angle_gamma   90.00
#
_symmetry.space_group_name_H-M   'P 1'
#
loop_
_entity.id
_entity.type
_entity.pdbx_description
1 polymer ?
#
loop_
_entity_poly.entity_id
_entity_poly.type
_entity_poly.pdbx_seq_one_letter_code
_entity_poly.pdbx_strand_id
1 'polypeptide(L)' 'MQPAERVPEVLATASVLIATLEPEASHICVPSKVLTYLCAQRPLLLSITDENLAAQTVNREGTGFTAEPNDSEGFLA' A
#
# COMPACT_ATOMS: atom_id res chain seq x y z
N MET A 1 11.64 16.43 -0.02
CA MET A 1 10.51 15.70 -0.62
C MET A 1 10.60 15.85 -2.13
N GLN A 2 10.08 14.87 -2.90
CA GLN A 2 10.02 15.02 -4.36
C GLN A 2 9.08 16.19 -4.74
N PRO A 3 9.35 16.93 -5.83
CA PRO A 3 8.41 17.92 -6.35
C PRO A 3 7.06 17.28 -6.66
N ALA A 4 5.96 17.93 -6.26
CA ALA A 4 4.61 17.38 -6.41
C ALA A 4 4.26 17.05 -7.87
N GLU A 5 4.67 17.91 -8.80
CA GLU A 5 4.50 17.72 -10.24
C GLU A 5 5.19 16.47 -10.80
N ARG A 6 6.24 15.96 -10.15
CA ARG A 6 6.99 14.79 -10.60
C ARG A 6 6.51 13.48 -9.95
N VAL A 7 5.69 13.55 -8.91
CA VAL A 7 5.17 12.35 -8.22
C VAL A 7 4.44 11.40 -9.18
N PRO A 8 3.58 11.87 -10.11
CA PRO A 8 2.94 10.96 -11.06
C PRO A 8 3.94 10.15 -11.90
N GLU A 9 5.04 10.77 -12.36
CA GLU A 9 6.09 10.07 -13.13
C GLU A 9 6.80 9.02 -12.29
N VAL A 10 7.07 9.33 -11.02
CA VAL A 10 7.69 8.39 -10.08
C VAL A 10 6.77 7.19 -9.83
N LEU A 11 5.49 7.43 -9.57
CA LEU A 11 4.51 6.34 -9.36
C LEU A 11 4.32 5.52 -10.64
N ALA A 12 4.24 6.18 -11.79
CA ALA A 12 4.07 5.53 -13.08
C ALA A 12 5.29 4.69 -13.48
N THR A 13 6.48 4.93 -12.95
CA THR A 13 7.69 4.14 -13.27
C THR A 13 7.96 3.02 -12.27
N ALA A 14 7.23 2.96 -11.15
CA ALA A 14 7.41 1.93 -10.14
C ALA A 14 6.92 0.56 -10.63
N SER A 15 7.72 -0.48 -10.34
CA SER A 15 7.28 -1.87 -10.51
C SER A 15 6.29 -2.30 -9.44
N VAL A 16 6.45 -1.78 -8.22
CA VAL A 16 5.62 -2.05 -7.05
C VAL A 16 5.52 -0.77 -6.21
N LEU A 17 4.34 -0.51 -5.63
CA LEU A 17 4.12 0.58 -4.70
C LEU A 17 3.85 0.05 -3.29
N ILE A 18 4.57 0.58 -2.30
CA ILE A 18 4.57 0.07 -0.93
C ILE A 18 3.91 1.06 0.04
N ALA A 19 3.08 0.55 0.94
CA ALA A 19 2.66 1.27 2.13
C ALA A 19 2.81 0.40 3.37
N THR A 20 3.28 1.00 4.46
CA THR A 20 3.41 0.33 5.74
C THR A 20 2.74 1.19 6.79
N LEU A 21 2.14 0.55 7.79
CA LEU A 21 1.73 1.19 9.03
C LEU A 21 2.36 0.46 10.21
N GLU A 22 2.64 1.20 11.27
CA GLU A 22 2.91 0.57 12.57
C GLU A 22 1.66 -0.22 13.02
N PRO A 23 1.83 -1.31 13.79
CA PRO A 23 0.72 -2.19 14.18
C PRO A 23 -0.48 -1.43 14.75
N GLU A 24 -0.23 -0.52 15.70
CA GLU A 24 -1.28 0.28 16.33
C GLU A 24 -1.97 1.21 15.33
N ALA A 25 -1.20 1.84 14.44
CA ALA A 25 -1.72 2.73 13.41
C ALA A 25 -2.57 1.96 12.38
N SER A 26 -2.23 0.70 12.10
CA SER A 26 -2.95 -0.12 11.14
C SER A 26 -4.42 -0.36 11.52
N HIS A 27 -4.73 -0.37 12.81
CA HIS A 27 -6.11 -0.57 13.28
C HIS A 27 -6.96 0.71 13.26
N ILE A 28 -6.33 1.90 13.21
CA ILE A 28 -7.04 3.19 13.38
C ILE A 28 -6.88 4.15 12.20
N CYS A 29 -5.87 3.98 11.37
CA CYS A 29 -5.55 4.86 10.25
C CYS A 29 -5.78 4.15 8.92
N VAL A 30 -6.47 4.83 7.99
CA VAL A 30 -6.57 4.38 6.59
C VAL A 30 -5.56 5.19 5.75
N PRO A 31 -4.56 4.56 5.11
CA PRO A 31 -3.52 5.27 4.38
C PRO A 31 -4.04 5.79 3.03
N SER A 32 -4.47 7.06 2.98
CA SER A 32 -5.09 7.68 1.79
C SER A 32 -4.24 7.61 0.52
N LYS A 33 -2.90 7.53 0.65
CA LYS A 33 -1.98 7.35 -0.48
C LYS A 33 -2.20 6.05 -1.28
N VAL A 34 -2.83 5.04 -0.68
CA VAL A 34 -3.21 3.79 -1.39
C VAL A 34 -4.17 4.11 -2.55
N LEU A 35 -5.05 5.10 -2.42
CA LEU A 35 -5.92 5.53 -3.51
C LEU A 35 -5.11 6.11 -4.68
N THR A 36 -4.08 6.89 -4.41
CA THR A 36 -3.16 7.39 -5.44
C THR A 36 -2.40 6.24 -6.11
N TYR A 37 -2.00 5.21 -5.35
CA TYR A 37 -1.33 4.04 -5.90
C TYR A 37 -2.24 3.22 -6.82
N LEU A 38 -3.51 3.06 -6.44
CA LEU A 38 -4.54 2.44 -7.29
C LEU A 38 -4.72 3.21 -8.60
N CYS A 39 -4.76 4.55 -8.55
CA CYS A 39 -4.82 5.39 -9.76
C CYS A 39 -3.58 5.24 -10.65
N ALA A 40 -2.42 4.92 -10.08
CA ALA A 40 -1.20 4.66 -10.86
C ALA A 40 -1.21 3.27 -11.54
N GLN A 41 -2.18 2.41 -11.23
CA GLN A 41 -2.34 1.06 -11.79
C GLN A 41 -1.06 0.22 -11.70
N ARG A 42 -0.32 0.36 -10.59
CA ARG A 42 0.85 -0.45 -10.27
C ARG A 42 0.51 -1.45 -9.17
N PRO A 43 1.11 -2.66 -9.19
CA PRO A 43 0.94 -3.62 -8.10
C PRO A 43 1.26 -3.02 -6.74
N LEU A 44 0.42 -3.31 -5.74
CA LEU A 44 0.60 -2.85 -4.37
C LEU A 44 1.18 -3.96 -3.49
N LEU A 45 2.05 -3.60 -2.56
CA LEU A 45 2.50 -4.46 -1.46
C LEU A 45 2.36 -3.67 -0.16
N LEU A 46 1.44 -4.09 0.71
CA LEU A 46 1.08 -3.34 1.91
C LEU A 46 1.41 -4.13 3.18
N SER A 47 2.10 -3.50 4.14
CA SER A 47 2.24 -4.02 5.50
C SER A 47 1.21 -3.32 6.39
N ILE A 48 0.02 -3.91 6.45
CA ILE A 48 -1.18 -3.42 7.15
C ILE A 48 -2.04 -4.64 7.51
N THR A 49 -2.75 -4.52 8.62
CA THR A 49 -3.67 -5.54 9.14
C THR A 49 -4.84 -5.75 8.18
N ASP A 50 -5.36 -6.98 8.13
CA ASP A 50 -6.46 -7.33 7.22
C ASP A 50 -7.79 -6.61 7.53
N GLU A 51 -7.98 -6.10 8.76
CA GLU A 51 -9.15 -5.27 9.09
C GLU A 51 -9.05 -3.84 8.53
N ASN A 52 -7.88 -3.41 8.05
CA ASN A 52 -7.71 -2.09 7.48
C ASN A 52 -8.50 -1.95 6.17
N LEU A 53 -9.27 -0.87 6.01
CA LEU A 53 -10.08 -0.65 4.80
C LEU A 53 -9.24 -0.59 3.51
N ALA A 54 -7.98 -0.16 3.59
CA ALA A 54 -7.07 -0.20 2.45
C ALA A 54 -6.69 -1.65 2.10
N ALA A 55 -6.45 -2.52 3.08
CA ALA A 55 -6.16 -3.94 2.88
C ALA A 55 -7.34 -4.62 2.20
N GLN A 56 -8.54 -4.43 2.76
CA GLN A 56 -9.78 -4.99 2.23
C GLN A 56 -10.05 -4.54 0.79
N THR A 57 -9.76 -3.28 0.48
CA THR A 57 -9.91 -2.77 -0.89
C THR A 57 -8.91 -3.43 -1.83
N VAL A 58 -7.64 -3.49 -1.47
CA VAL A 58 -6.60 -4.11 -2.31
C VAL A 58 -6.89 -5.59 -2.56
N ASN A 59 -7.24 -6.34 -1.51
CA ASN A 59 -7.54 -7.76 -1.59
C ASN A 59 -8.81 -8.04 -2.38
N ARG A 60 -9.87 -7.25 -2.18
CA ARG A 60 -11.14 -7.39 -2.92
C ARG A 60 -10.97 -7.14 -4.41
N GLU A 61 -10.21 -6.10 -4.79
CA GLU A 61 -10.00 -5.74 -6.20
C GLU A 61 -8.87 -6.52 -6.87
N GLY A 62 -8.12 -7.35 -6.13
CA GLY A 62 -7.00 -8.14 -6.66
C GLY A 62 -5.85 -7.29 -7.19
N THR A 63 -5.57 -6.15 -6.54
CA THR A 63 -4.61 -5.13 -7.05
C THR A 63 -3.22 -5.23 -6.42
N GLY A 64 -3.00 -6.18 -5.50
CA GLY A 64 -1.74 -6.33 -4.78
C GLY A 64 -1.82 -7.38 -3.68
N PHE A 65 -0.83 -7.35 -2.79
CA PHE A 65 -0.71 -8.23 -1.63
C PHE A 65 -0.66 -7.43 -0.34
N THR A 66 -1.17 -8.03 0.74
CA THR A 66 -1.10 -7.51 2.10
C THR A 66 -0.37 -8.49 3.00
N ALA A 67 0.38 -7.98 3.96
CA ALA A 67 0.99 -8.73 5.04
C ALA A 67 0.77 -7.99 6.36
N GLU A 68 0.65 -8.74 7.45
CA GLU A 68 0.48 -8.15 8.78
C GLU A 68 1.69 -7.25 9.15
N PRO A 69 1.48 -6.16 9.92
CA PRO A 69 2.59 -5.41 10.47
C PRO A 69 3.53 -6.29 11.28
N ASN A 70 4.84 -6.14 11.08
CA ASN A 70 5.91 -6.97 11.63
C ASN A 70 6.01 -8.42 11.09
N ASP A 71 5.13 -8.85 10.19
CA ASP A 71 5.28 -10.12 9.47
C ASP A 71 6.24 -9.97 8.28
N SER A 72 7.53 -10.05 8.57
CA SER A 72 8.57 -9.91 7.56
C SER A 72 8.60 -11.06 6.55
N GLU A 73 8.20 -12.27 6.97
CA GLU A 73 8.16 -13.42 6.07
C GLU A 73 6.98 -13.30 5.10
N GLY A 74 5.78 -12.97 5.59
CA GLY A 74 4.62 -12.70 4.74
C GLY A 74 4.83 -11.54 3.77
N PHE A 75 5.59 -10.51 4.18
CA PHE A 75 5.92 -9.37 3.31
C PHE A 75 6.93 -9.72 2.18
N LEU A 76 7.74 -10.76 2.35
CA LEU A 76 8.79 -11.17 1.40
C LEU A 76 8.41 -12.39 0.54
N ALA A 77 7.25 -12.99 0.78
CA ALA A 77 6.80 -14.24 0.17
C ALA A 77 6.51 -14.15 -1.35
#